data_AF-A0A0D2QBD3-F1
#
_entry.id   AF-A0A0D2QBD3-F1
#
_cell.length_a   1.000
_cell.length_b   1.000
_cell.length_c   1.000
_cell.angle_alpha   90.00
_cell.angle_beta   90.00
_cell.angle_gamma   90.00
#
_symmetry.space_group_name_H-M   'P 1'
#
loop_
_entity.id
_entity.type
_entity.pdbx_description
1 polymer ?
#
loop_
_entity_poly.entity_id
_entity_poly.type
_entity_poly.pdbx_seq_one_letter_code
_entity_poly.pdbx_strand_id
1 'polypeptide(L)'
;MAALARRHVVVNVLRIFWVLVISWYEYGTFSSSVRSCTWPGDQADHTSIESRPARVLLIADPQIIDRNSYPQRGSLSAYLTRLIVDLNLRKNWHAAVKKDPDVVVFLGDMMDNGRSATSDGEYERYFARFKDIFKMDQNISQYYIPGNHDVGLGKAIYTSANAHSRYVEHFGEPNREISVANHSLILFDAPGYADEDSQRYGQKKSLAQWVPRRGGALEFVNKFAKDKHVDPVVLFSHIPLYRSDGKNCGPLRERGTIRPGVGPGYQNILEKQSSTHLLEMINPVVIFSGDDHDYCEYIHESRPPKPPHTVREVTVKTLSMVMNVRRPGFQLLSLFPAEMRAEGLPTYADMPCLLPDQLRIYINIYLPLLALSVLAVFLTNAFGSRHAFHNKTSSELDATSIFQANIEEPEQDDSDVNSRYASVPRGYQNNLTSRSSRSSGWFVLPGPRRQTGAGNSSLHGWLDQLRESLCFHISSKRPRRRTVLTTTLLDARDIAIFPLATFVLITWWVVTR
;
A
#
# COMPACT_ATOMS: atom_id res chain seq x y z
N MET A 1 -33.26 29.12 -6.72
CA MET A 1 -31.89 29.42 -7.19
C MET A 1 -30.85 29.31 -6.08
N ALA A 2 -31.00 30.01 -4.94
CA ALA A 2 -30.00 30.00 -3.85
C ALA A 2 -29.67 28.61 -3.25
N ALA A 3 -30.67 27.74 -3.04
CA ALA A 3 -30.44 26.39 -2.51
C ALA A 3 -29.67 25.48 -3.49
N LEU A 4 -29.91 25.64 -4.80
CA LEU A 4 -29.19 24.90 -5.84
C LEU A 4 -27.73 25.39 -5.94
N ALA A 5 -27.52 26.71 -5.90
CA ALA A 5 -26.17 27.30 -5.86
C ALA A 5 -25.39 26.83 -4.63
N ARG A 6 -26.01 26.83 -3.43
CA ARG A 6 -25.40 26.32 -2.19
C ARG A 6 -25.01 24.84 -2.29
N ARG A 7 -25.87 24.00 -2.87
CA ARG A 7 -25.57 22.58 -3.13
C ARG A 7 -24.37 22.41 -4.05
N HIS A 8 -24.31 23.13 -5.17
CA HIS A 8 -23.18 23.06 -6.09
C HIS A 8 -21.86 23.51 -5.45
N VAL A 9 -21.90 24.57 -4.62
CA VAL A 9 -20.73 25.02 -3.86
C VAL A 9 -20.24 23.93 -2.91
N VAL A 10 -21.14 23.33 -2.11
CA VAL A 10 -20.76 22.24 -1.18
C VAL A 10 -20.13 21.06 -1.91
N VAL A 11 -20.74 20.61 -3.02
CA VAL A 11 -20.21 19.51 -3.84
C VAL A 11 -18.83 19.82 -4.38
N ASN A 12 -18.61 21.02 -4.94
CA ASN A 12 -17.31 21.40 -5.51
C ASN A 12 -16.24 21.60 -4.42
N VAL A 13 -16.59 22.17 -3.26
CA VAL A 13 -15.68 22.31 -2.13
C VAL A 13 -15.24 20.94 -1.62
N LEU A 14 -16.19 20.01 -1.41
CA LEU A 14 -15.87 18.64 -0.97
C LEU A 14 -15.02 17.91 -2.00
N ARG A 15 -15.28 18.11 -3.30
CA ARG A 15 -14.46 17.54 -4.38
C ARG A 15 -13.01 18.02 -4.29
N ILE A 16 -12.77 19.33 -4.21
CA ILE A 16 -11.42 19.90 -4.09
C ILE A 16 -10.75 19.42 -2.80
N PHE A 17 -11.49 19.46 -1.69
CA PHE A 17 -11.02 18.97 -0.39
C PHE A 17 -10.52 17.53 -0.47
N TRP A 18 -11.32 16.61 -1.02
CA TRP A 18 -10.93 15.21 -1.15
C TRP A 18 -9.76 14.98 -2.11
N VAL A 19 -9.65 15.76 -3.19
CA VAL A 19 -8.47 15.72 -4.06
C VAL A 19 -7.21 16.09 -3.28
N LEU A 20 -7.25 17.13 -2.46
CA LEU A 20 -6.12 17.55 -1.61
C LEU A 20 -5.80 16.50 -0.54
N VAL A 21 -6.81 15.96 0.14
CA VAL A 21 -6.66 14.91 1.15
C VAL A 21 -6.00 13.66 0.55
N ILE A 22 -6.50 13.15 -0.58
CA ILE A 22 -5.93 11.98 -1.25
C ILE A 22 -4.50 12.28 -1.74
N SER A 23 -4.26 13.43 -2.35
CA SER A 23 -2.92 13.81 -2.82
C SER A 23 -1.90 13.87 -1.68
N TRP A 24 -2.31 14.39 -0.53
CA TRP A 24 -1.46 14.42 0.65
C TRP A 24 -1.24 13.04 1.24
N TYR A 25 -2.28 12.27 1.54
CA TYR A 25 -2.17 11.03 2.29
C TYR A 25 -1.73 9.81 1.47
N GLU A 26 -1.92 9.82 0.14
CA GLU A 26 -1.48 8.72 -0.73
C GLU A 26 -0.10 8.96 -1.37
N TYR A 27 0.42 10.19 -1.33
CA TYR A 27 1.72 10.52 -1.92
C TYR A 27 2.58 11.44 -1.04
N GLY A 28 2.03 12.59 -0.62
CA GLY A 28 2.75 13.61 0.15
C GLY A 28 3.32 13.10 1.47
N THR A 29 2.56 12.30 2.23
CA THR A 29 2.96 11.75 3.53
C THR A 29 4.16 10.81 3.42
N PHE A 30 4.24 9.98 2.39
CA PHE A 30 5.36 9.07 2.16
C PHE A 30 6.65 9.83 1.87
N SER A 31 6.58 10.87 1.03
CA SER A 31 7.74 11.72 0.77
C SER A 31 8.13 12.56 2.01
N SER A 32 7.14 13.08 2.74
CA SER A 32 7.37 13.90 3.92
C SER A 32 7.93 13.11 5.10
N SER A 33 7.49 11.86 5.32
CA SER A 33 7.91 11.05 6.46
C SER A 33 9.39 10.68 6.39
N VAL A 34 9.92 10.53 5.18
CA VAL A 34 11.34 10.23 4.96
C VAL A 34 12.15 11.48 4.62
N ARG A 35 11.61 12.70 4.69
CA ARG A 35 12.36 13.90 4.28
C ARG A 35 13.61 14.14 5.13
N SER A 36 13.53 13.87 6.43
CA SER A 36 14.67 13.97 7.36
C SER A 36 15.61 12.77 7.32
N CYS A 37 15.27 11.73 6.57
CA CYS A 37 16.16 10.59 6.37
C CYS A 37 17.23 10.92 5.35
N THR A 38 18.43 11.19 5.82
CA THR A 38 19.62 11.41 5.00
C THR A 38 20.61 10.29 5.27
N TRP A 39 21.41 9.93 4.27
CA TRP A 39 22.51 8.99 4.48
C TRP A 39 23.46 9.56 5.54
N PRO A 40 23.69 8.85 6.65
CA PRO A 40 24.62 9.30 7.66
C PRO A 40 26.04 9.32 7.08
N GLY A 41 26.83 10.33 7.41
CA GLY A 41 28.19 10.48 6.90
C GLY A 41 28.32 11.25 5.58
N ASP A 42 27.23 11.50 4.83
CA ASP A 42 27.28 12.31 3.60
C ASP A 42 27.56 13.81 3.84
N GLN A 43 27.44 14.29 5.09
CA GLN A 43 27.65 15.69 5.47
C GLN A 43 29.05 16.00 6.02
N ALA A 44 29.97 15.02 6.04
CA ALA A 44 31.35 15.32 6.36
C ALA A 44 31.95 16.16 5.23
N ASP A 45 32.52 17.31 5.58
CA ASP A 45 33.08 18.32 4.67
C ASP A 45 34.33 17.76 3.97
N HIS A 46 34.14 16.91 2.95
CA HIS A 46 35.20 16.23 2.22
C HIS A 46 35.82 17.18 1.19
N THR A 47 36.59 18.16 1.66
CA THR A 47 37.31 19.12 0.82
C THR A 47 38.55 18.54 0.14
N SER A 48 38.82 17.23 0.23
CA SER A 48 40.08 16.65 -0.29
C SER A 48 40.04 15.21 -0.80
N ILE A 49 38.92 14.48 -0.73
CA ILE A 49 38.85 13.08 -1.18
C ILE A 49 37.63 12.88 -2.09
N GLU A 50 37.83 12.37 -3.31
CA GLU A 50 36.76 12.05 -4.30
C GLU A 50 35.88 10.86 -3.88
N SER A 51 36.19 10.17 -2.79
CA SER A 51 35.38 9.05 -2.32
C SER A 51 34.16 9.56 -1.56
N ARG A 52 33.06 8.79 -1.62
CA ARG A 52 31.87 8.97 -0.77
C ARG A 52 31.56 7.66 -0.04
N PRO A 53 30.81 7.68 1.08
CA PRO A 53 30.33 6.45 1.70
C PRO A 53 29.50 5.62 0.73
N ALA A 54 29.65 4.30 0.78
CA ALA A 54 28.76 3.39 0.06
C ALA A 54 27.43 3.27 0.79
N ARG A 55 26.34 3.39 0.04
CA ARG A 55 24.98 3.50 0.56
C ARG A 55 24.26 2.17 0.42
N VAL A 56 24.06 1.48 1.53
CA VAL A 56 23.38 0.19 1.61
C VAL A 56 21.99 0.39 2.22
N LEU A 57 20.94 0.11 1.46
CA LEU A 57 19.55 0.13 1.93
C LEU A 57 19.17 -1.23 2.49
N LEU A 58 18.69 -1.28 3.73
CA LEU A 58 18.23 -2.52 4.36
C LEU A 58 16.71 -2.55 4.45
N ILE A 59 16.12 -3.65 4.00
CA ILE A 59 14.68 -3.90 4.00
C ILE A 59 14.41 -5.17 4.80
N ALA A 60 13.57 -5.12 5.82
CA ALA A 60 13.16 -6.30 6.58
C ALA A 60 11.68 -6.62 6.36
N ASP A 61 11.36 -7.92 6.36
CA ASP A 61 10.02 -8.49 6.40
C ASP A 61 9.01 -7.77 5.48
N PRO A 62 9.32 -7.61 4.16
CA PRO A 62 8.34 -7.04 3.24
C PRO A 62 7.09 -7.93 3.15
N GLN A 63 7.25 -9.25 3.36
CA GLN A 63 6.24 -10.25 3.64
C GLN A 63 4.95 -10.01 2.84
N ILE A 64 5.09 -10.04 1.50
CA ILE A 64 3.93 -9.92 0.63
C ILE A 64 2.95 -11.05 0.98
N ILE A 65 1.66 -10.76 1.06
CA ILE A 65 0.64 -11.72 1.53
C ILE A 65 0.01 -12.50 0.38
N ASP A 66 -0.32 -13.77 0.55
CA ASP A 66 -1.05 -14.54 -0.45
C ASP A 66 -2.52 -14.77 -0.04
N ARG A 67 -3.21 -15.66 -0.77
CA ARG A 67 -4.59 -16.03 -0.43
C ARG A 67 -4.67 -16.80 0.89
N ASN A 68 -3.59 -17.46 1.31
CA ASN A 68 -3.54 -18.35 2.46
C ASN A 68 -3.05 -17.65 3.74
N SER A 69 -2.53 -16.42 3.65
CA SER A 69 -2.17 -15.59 4.81
C SER A 69 -3.33 -15.39 5.80
N TYR A 70 -4.58 -15.28 5.32
CA TYR A 70 -5.77 -15.13 6.16
C TYR A 70 -6.90 -16.05 5.69
N PRO A 71 -6.84 -17.37 5.99
CA PRO A 71 -7.71 -18.38 5.38
C PRO A 71 -9.19 -18.24 5.79
N GLN A 72 -9.46 -17.57 6.92
CA GLN A 72 -10.81 -17.30 7.39
C GLN A 72 -11.52 -16.18 6.60
N ARG A 73 -10.81 -15.45 5.74
CA ARG A 73 -11.39 -14.36 4.94
C ARG A 73 -12.01 -14.90 3.65
N GLY A 74 -13.18 -14.38 3.30
CA GLY A 74 -13.79 -14.63 1.99
C GLY A 74 -12.90 -14.20 0.83
N SER A 75 -13.09 -14.78 -0.35
CA SER A 75 -12.22 -14.56 -1.52
C SER A 75 -12.10 -13.08 -1.92
N LEU A 76 -13.20 -12.33 -1.89
CA LEU A 76 -13.20 -10.90 -2.21
C LEU A 76 -12.42 -10.08 -1.18
N SER A 77 -12.60 -10.34 0.11
CA SER A 77 -11.90 -9.59 1.16
C SER A 77 -10.41 -9.93 1.20
N ALA A 78 -10.03 -11.19 0.96
CA ALA A 78 -8.64 -11.58 0.78
C ALA A 78 -7.99 -10.87 -0.42
N TYR A 79 -8.69 -10.82 -1.57
CA TYR A 79 -8.22 -10.10 -2.75
C TYR A 79 -8.02 -8.60 -2.48
N LEU A 80 -9.01 -7.93 -1.88
CA LEU A 80 -8.92 -6.50 -1.56
C LEU A 80 -7.83 -6.21 -0.53
N THR A 81 -7.67 -7.08 0.48
CA THR A 81 -6.57 -6.95 1.46
C THR A 81 -5.23 -7.00 0.74
N ARG A 82 -5.02 -8.01 -0.09
CA ARG A 82 -3.78 -8.17 -0.88
C ARG A 82 -3.52 -6.95 -1.76
N LEU A 83 -4.53 -6.47 -2.47
CA LEU A 83 -4.39 -5.27 -3.31
C LEU A 83 -3.96 -4.05 -2.50
N ILE A 84 -4.61 -3.79 -1.35
CA ILE A 84 -4.28 -2.62 -0.51
C ILE A 84 -2.86 -2.75 0.06
N VAL A 85 -2.46 -3.96 0.50
CA VAL A 85 -1.12 -4.22 1.02
C VAL A 85 -0.07 -4.06 -0.09
N ASP A 86 -0.27 -4.64 -1.27
CA ASP A 86 0.63 -4.50 -2.41
C ASP A 86 0.80 -3.02 -2.80
N LEU A 87 -0.28 -2.22 -2.81
CA LEU A 87 -0.22 -0.78 -3.08
C LEU A 87 0.54 -0.01 -2.00
N ASN A 88 0.38 -0.38 -0.72
CA ASN A 88 1.15 0.23 0.37
C ASN A 88 2.64 -0.10 0.26
N LEU A 89 2.99 -1.37 0.00
CA LEU A 89 4.37 -1.81 -0.18
C LEU A 89 5.05 -1.07 -1.34
N ARG A 90 4.36 -0.84 -2.47
CA ARG A 90 4.91 -0.04 -3.56
C ARG A 90 5.21 1.40 -3.16
N LYS A 91 4.33 2.04 -2.39
CA LYS A 91 4.59 3.39 -1.86
C LYS A 91 5.76 3.42 -0.88
N ASN A 92 5.86 2.42 0.00
CA ASN A 92 6.99 2.25 0.93
C ASN A 92 8.30 2.05 0.16
N TRP A 93 8.29 1.14 -0.81
CA TRP A 93 9.42 0.84 -1.68
C TRP A 93 9.87 2.06 -2.48
N HIS A 94 8.94 2.76 -3.13
CA HIS A 94 9.23 3.99 -3.87
C HIS A 94 9.88 5.06 -2.98
N ALA A 95 9.39 5.22 -1.75
CA ALA A 95 9.99 6.16 -0.78
C ALA A 95 11.41 5.75 -0.35
N ALA A 96 11.68 4.45 -0.23
CA ALA A 96 12.99 3.90 0.13
C ALA A 96 14.00 4.02 -1.03
N VAL A 97 13.64 3.60 -2.24
CA VAL A 97 14.52 3.64 -3.41
C VAL A 97 14.84 5.07 -3.85
N LYS A 98 13.93 6.02 -3.63
CA LYS A 98 14.20 7.46 -3.85
C LYS A 98 15.35 8.00 -2.99
N LYS A 99 15.84 7.23 -2.01
CA LYS A 99 17.08 7.53 -1.29
C LYS A 99 18.34 7.29 -2.10
N ASP A 100 18.26 6.74 -3.31
CA ASP A 100 19.42 6.54 -4.19
C ASP A 100 20.51 5.65 -3.54
N PRO A 101 20.16 4.39 -3.19
CA PRO A 101 21.13 3.44 -2.65
C PRO A 101 22.02 2.83 -3.75
N ASP A 102 23.24 2.45 -3.37
CA ASP A 102 24.17 1.70 -4.24
C ASP A 102 23.90 0.19 -4.19
N VAL A 103 23.45 -0.30 -3.04
CA VAL A 103 23.17 -1.73 -2.77
C VAL A 103 21.91 -1.85 -1.93
N VAL A 104 21.12 -2.91 -2.16
CA VAL A 104 19.97 -3.27 -1.31
C VAL A 104 20.17 -4.66 -0.71
N VAL A 105 19.91 -4.79 0.59
CA VAL A 105 19.90 -6.07 1.30
C VAL A 105 18.52 -6.30 1.92
N PHE A 106 17.88 -7.41 1.55
CA PHE A 106 16.64 -7.88 2.15
C PHE A 106 16.95 -8.84 3.29
N LEU A 107 16.41 -8.57 4.47
CA LEU A 107 16.66 -9.28 5.72
C LEU A 107 15.68 -10.42 5.97
N GLY A 108 15.28 -11.13 4.93
CA GLY A 108 14.37 -12.27 4.99
C GLY A 108 12.89 -11.93 4.91
N ASP A 109 12.09 -12.99 4.90
CA ASP A 109 10.64 -12.99 4.79
C ASP A 109 10.13 -12.15 3.63
N MET A 110 10.68 -12.45 2.44
CA MET A 110 10.24 -11.83 1.20
C MET A 110 8.76 -12.11 0.95
N MET A 111 8.34 -13.35 1.19
CA MET A 111 6.99 -13.84 0.95
C MET A 111 6.43 -14.55 2.20
N ASP A 112 5.22 -14.20 2.62
CA ASP A 112 4.58 -14.76 3.82
C ASP A 112 4.44 -16.30 3.82
N ASN A 113 4.34 -16.87 2.63
CA ASN A 113 4.15 -18.31 2.44
C ASN A 113 5.17 -18.87 1.43
N GLY A 114 6.38 -18.30 1.38
CA GLY A 114 7.43 -18.75 0.46
C GLY A 114 7.79 -20.23 0.62
N ARG A 115 7.83 -20.70 1.87
CA ARG A 115 8.11 -22.10 2.21
C ARG A 115 6.97 -23.08 1.91
N SER A 116 5.76 -22.59 1.62
CA SER A 116 4.55 -23.40 1.66
C SER A 116 4.50 -24.44 0.53
N ALA A 117 3.85 -25.57 0.79
CA ALA A 117 3.62 -26.65 -0.17
C ALA A 117 2.60 -26.25 -1.27
N THR A 118 3.04 -25.41 -2.20
CA THR A 118 2.28 -24.94 -3.37
C THR A 118 2.82 -25.53 -4.67
N SER A 119 2.04 -25.47 -5.75
CA SER A 119 2.53 -25.84 -7.09
C SER A 119 3.61 -24.88 -7.58
N ASP A 120 4.55 -25.35 -8.41
CA ASP A 120 5.63 -24.50 -8.94
C ASP A 120 5.07 -23.28 -9.68
N GLY A 121 4.05 -23.46 -10.53
CA GLY A 121 3.42 -22.34 -11.23
C GLY A 121 2.71 -21.32 -10.32
N GLU A 122 2.31 -21.71 -9.11
CA GLU A 122 1.79 -20.78 -8.10
C GLU A 122 2.92 -20.00 -7.42
N TYR A 123 4.02 -20.69 -7.09
CA TYR A 123 5.23 -20.07 -6.56
C TYR A 123 5.81 -19.05 -7.55
N GLU A 124 5.94 -19.40 -8.83
CA GLU A 124 6.43 -18.49 -9.88
C GLU A 124 5.60 -17.21 -9.98
N ARG A 125 4.27 -17.34 -9.93
CA ARG A 125 3.36 -16.17 -9.93
C ARG A 125 3.52 -15.33 -8.66
N TYR A 126 3.82 -15.96 -7.53
CA TYR A 126 4.03 -15.28 -6.27
C TYR A 126 5.35 -14.51 -6.27
N PHE A 127 6.44 -15.14 -6.73
CA PHE A 127 7.74 -14.53 -6.91
C PHE A 127 7.72 -13.40 -7.95
N ALA A 128 7.08 -13.62 -9.10
CA ALA A 128 6.92 -12.57 -10.11
C ALA A 128 6.20 -11.33 -9.54
N ARG A 129 5.22 -11.54 -8.65
CA ARG A 129 4.56 -10.43 -7.94
C ARG A 129 5.51 -9.73 -6.97
N PHE A 130 6.34 -10.46 -6.23
CA PHE A 130 7.39 -9.88 -5.39
C PHE A 130 8.32 -8.98 -6.22
N LYS A 131 8.86 -9.50 -7.33
CA LYS A 131 9.75 -8.73 -8.22
C LYS A 131 9.08 -7.51 -8.86
N ASP A 132 7.77 -7.59 -9.13
CA ASP A 132 7.01 -6.47 -9.66
C ASP A 132 6.71 -5.38 -8.61
N ILE A 133 6.51 -5.74 -7.34
CA ILE A 133 6.37 -4.77 -6.24
C ILE A 133 7.71 -4.10 -5.93
N PHE A 134 8.79 -4.90 -5.88
CA PHE A 134 10.15 -4.47 -5.54
C PHE A 134 11.03 -4.33 -6.79
N LYS A 135 10.46 -3.73 -7.85
CA LYS A 135 11.19 -3.47 -9.08
C LYS A 135 12.35 -2.51 -8.80
N MET A 136 13.52 -2.79 -9.36
CA MET A 136 14.75 -2.01 -9.16
C MET A 136 15.50 -1.87 -10.48
N ASP A 137 16.29 -0.79 -10.60
CA ASP A 137 17.27 -0.65 -11.69
C ASP A 137 18.25 -1.84 -11.68
N GLN A 138 18.59 -2.35 -12.86
CA GLN A 138 19.53 -3.46 -13.01
C GLN A 138 20.95 -3.09 -12.55
N ASN A 139 21.28 -1.80 -12.48
CA ASN A 139 22.58 -1.34 -11.98
C ASN A 139 22.73 -1.44 -10.45
N ILE A 140 21.61 -1.53 -9.71
CA ILE A 140 21.62 -1.61 -8.24
C ILE A 140 21.55 -3.08 -7.82
N SER A 141 22.59 -3.55 -7.14
CA SER A 141 22.67 -4.93 -6.68
C SER A 141 21.71 -5.19 -5.53
N GLN A 142 20.98 -6.30 -5.60
CA GLN A 142 20.06 -6.77 -4.57
C GLN A 142 20.57 -8.08 -4.00
N TYR A 143 20.61 -8.17 -2.67
CA TYR A 143 20.98 -9.38 -1.95
C TYR A 143 19.90 -9.75 -0.93
N TYR A 144 19.82 -11.04 -0.61
CA TYR A 144 18.75 -11.60 0.22
C TYR A 144 19.38 -12.58 1.22
N ILE A 145 18.90 -12.55 2.46
CA ILE A 145 19.08 -13.65 3.44
C ILE A 145 17.74 -14.37 3.62
N PRO A 146 17.71 -15.66 3.96
CA PRO A 146 16.45 -16.38 4.12
C PRO A 146 15.80 -16.03 5.45
N GLY A 147 14.47 -15.86 5.44
CA GLY A 147 13.66 -15.87 6.64
C GLY A 147 12.92 -17.18 6.89
N ASN A 148 12.33 -17.33 8.06
CA ASN A 148 11.58 -18.54 8.41
C ASN A 148 10.33 -18.70 7.55
N HIS A 149 9.76 -17.65 6.98
CA HIS A 149 8.66 -17.75 6.03
C HIS A 149 9.09 -18.19 4.63
N ASP A 150 10.37 -18.02 4.29
CA ASP A 150 10.93 -18.35 2.98
C ASP A 150 11.40 -19.80 2.87
N VAL A 151 12.20 -20.28 3.83
CA VAL A 151 12.81 -21.63 3.80
C VAL A 151 12.21 -22.58 4.83
N GLY A 152 11.47 -22.05 5.80
CA GLY A 152 10.91 -22.80 6.92
C GLY A 152 11.84 -22.88 8.13
N LEU A 153 11.23 -23.27 9.25
CA LEU A 153 11.92 -23.50 10.52
C LEU A 153 11.24 -24.66 11.26
N GLY A 154 12.02 -25.66 11.62
CA GLY A 154 11.59 -26.84 12.33
C GLY A 154 10.66 -27.74 11.51
N LYS A 155 9.99 -28.68 12.19
CA LYS A 155 9.00 -29.58 11.57
C LYS A 155 7.64 -28.90 11.44
N ALA A 156 7.53 -27.90 10.55
CA ALA A 156 6.25 -27.30 10.22
C ALA A 156 5.51 -28.14 9.16
N ILE A 157 4.24 -28.47 9.42
CA ILE A 157 3.40 -29.37 8.60
C ILE A 157 3.23 -28.88 7.15
N TYR A 158 3.34 -27.57 6.92
CA TYR A 158 3.05 -26.94 5.64
C TYR A 158 4.31 -26.58 4.81
N THR A 159 5.51 -26.88 5.32
CA THR A 159 6.76 -26.60 4.62
C THR A 159 6.97 -27.58 3.47
N SER A 160 7.15 -27.05 2.26
CA SER A 160 7.50 -27.79 1.06
C SER A 160 8.89 -28.40 1.17
N ALA A 161 9.05 -29.64 0.69
CA ALA A 161 10.39 -30.23 0.52
C ALA A 161 11.26 -29.41 -0.46
N ASN A 162 10.64 -28.63 -1.35
CA ASN A 162 11.31 -27.78 -2.34
C ASN A 162 11.51 -26.34 -1.85
N ALA A 163 11.17 -26.00 -0.59
CA ALA A 163 11.27 -24.62 -0.08
C ALA A 163 12.68 -24.05 -0.24
N HIS A 164 13.70 -24.81 0.19
CA HIS A 164 15.09 -24.40 0.09
C HIS A 164 15.57 -24.27 -1.36
N SER A 165 15.26 -25.24 -2.24
CA SER A 165 15.71 -25.16 -3.64
C SER A 165 15.05 -24.01 -4.39
N ARG A 166 13.77 -23.76 -4.14
CA ARG A 166 13.07 -22.60 -4.69
C ARG A 166 13.68 -21.29 -4.19
N TYR A 167 14.01 -21.20 -2.91
CA TYR A 167 14.71 -20.03 -2.38
C TYR A 167 16.02 -19.78 -3.13
N VAL A 168 16.88 -20.79 -3.25
CA VAL A 168 18.19 -20.67 -3.91
C VAL A 168 18.05 -20.23 -5.36
N GLU A 169 17.09 -20.81 -6.10
CA GLU A 169 16.83 -20.48 -7.50
C GLU A 169 16.41 -19.02 -7.71
N HIS A 170 15.73 -18.43 -6.73
CA HIS A 170 15.05 -17.14 -6.89
C HIS A 170 15.74 -15.97 -6.16
N PHE A 171 16.36 -16.24 -5.01
CA PHE A 171 16.97 -15.26 -4.12
C PHE A 171 18.48 -15.47 -3.94
N GLY A 172 19.01 -16.61 -4.37
CA GLY A 172 20.44 -16.92 -4.35
C GLY A 172 20.89 -17.71 -3.11
N GLU A 173 22.21 -17.79 -2.95
CA GLU A 173 22.82 -18.60 -1.89
C GLU A 173 22.46 -18.08 -0.48
N PRO A 174 21.97 -18.95 0.44
CA PRO A 174 21.53 -18.57 1.78
C PRO A 174 22.64 -18.03 2.68
N ASN A 175 23.87 -18.52 2.47
CA ASN A 175 25.07 -18.11 3.20
C ASN A 175 26.09 -17.56 2.21
N ARG A 176 26.45 -16.27 2.33
CA ARG A 176 27.37 -15.63 1.39
C ARG A 176 28.12 -14.47 2.04
N GLU A 177 29.38 -14.32 1.63
CA GLU A 177 30.15 -13.10 1.85
C GLU A 177 30.15 -12.24 0.58
N ILE A 178 29.94 -10.93 0.75
CA ILE A 178 30.12 -9.93 -0.32
C ILE A 178 31.00 -8.79 0.19
N SER A 179 31.76 -8.15 -0.70
CA SER A 179 32.57 -6.98 -0.35
C SER A 179 31.94 -5.69 -0.86
N VAL A 180 31.74 -4.71 0.03
CA VAL A 180 31.23 -3.37 -0.31
C VAL A 180 32.04 -2.33 0.44
N ALA A 181 32.69 -1.40 -0.28
CA ALA A 181 33.53 -0.34 0.30
C ALA A 181 34.50 -0.87 1.39
N ASN A 182 35.26 -1.91 1.06
CA ASN A 182 36.21 -2.57 1.96
C ASN A 182 35.58 -3.05 3.29
N HIS A 183 34.35 -3.53 3.24
CA HIS A 183 33.69 -4.24 4.33
C HIS A 183 33.28 -5.62 3.84
N SER A 184 33.44 -6.63 4.69
CA SER A 184 32.88 -7.96 4.45
C SER A 184 31.45 -8.01 5.00
N LEU A 185 30.48 -8.09 4.10
CA LEU A 185 29.06 -8.21 4.43
C LEU A 185 28.69 -9.70 4.43
N ILE A 186 28.28 -10.19 5.59
CA ILE A 186 27.96 -11.59 5.83
C ILE A 186 26.45 -11.76 5.82
N LEU A 187 25.96 -12.40 4.76
CA LEU A 187 24.58 -12.79 4.57
C LEU A 187 24.41 -14.20 5.14
N PHE A 188 23.64 -14.31 6.23
CA PHE A 188 23.61 -15.51 7.07
C PHE A 188 22.22 -16.16 7.11
N ASP A 189 22.20 -17.48 6.89
CA ASP A 189 21.01 -18.32 7.01
C ASP A 189 20.70 -18.64 8.48
N ALA A 190 20.05 -17.69 9.14
CA ALA A 190 19.66 -17.82 10.54
C ALA A 190 18.62 -18.94 10.78
N PRO A 191 17.60 -19.15 9.93
CA PRO A 191 16.69 -20.28 10.08
C PRO A 191 17.39 -21.64 10.00
N GLY A 192 18.25 -21.84 8.99
CA GLY A 192 19.02 -23.08 8.85
C GLY A 192 19.98 -23.31 10.02
N TYR A 193 20.57 -22.24 10.57
CA TYR A 193 21.41 -22.31 11.76
C TYR A 193 20.62 -22.73 13.01
N ALA A 194 19.47 -22.12 13.26
CA ALA A 194 18.59 -22.46 14.38
C ALA A 194 18.08 -23.92 14.29
N ASP A 195 17.73 -24.37 13.09
CA ASP A 195 17.28 -25.76 12.86
C ASP A 195 18.39 -26.78 13.07
N GLU A 196 19.60 -26.48 12.62
CA GLU A 196 20.77 -27.32 12.89
C GLU A 196 21.08 -27.38 14.39
N ASP A 197 21.00 -26.24 15.07
CA ASP A 197 21.22 -26.16 16.51
C ASP A 197 20.20 -26.96 17.32
N SER A 198 18.92 -26.87 16.95
CA SER A 198 17.83 -27.65 17.54
C SER A 198 18.08 -29.16 17.43
N GLN A 199 18.58 -29.63 16.28
CA GLN A 199 18.93 -31.04 16.07
C GLN A 199 20.15 -31.48 16.87
N ARG A 200 21.18 -30.62 16.93
CA ARG A 200 22.35 -30.83 17.77
C ARG A 200 21.95 -30.99 19.24
N TYR A 201 21.13 -30.06 19.73
CA TYR A 201 20.62 -30.09 21.09
C TYR A 201 19.77 -31.34 21.35
N GLY A 202 18.90 -31.72 20.42
CA GLY A 202 18.10 -32.95 20.49
C GLY A 202 18.94 -34.23 20.59
N GLN A 203 20.15 -34.23 20.03
CA GLN A 203 21.14 -35.31 20.17
C GLN A 203 22.05 -35.18 21.40
N LYS A 204 21.83 -34.18 22.27
CA LYS A 204 22.62 -33.88 23.46
C LYS A 204 24.12 -33.68 23.17
N LYS A 205 24.45 -33.15 21.99
CA LYS A 205 25.84 -32.86 21.59
C LYS A 205 26.20 -31.40 21.86
N SER A 206 27.43 -31.15 22.28
CA SER A 206 27.97 -29.78 22.29
C SER A 206 28.29 -29.31 20.86
N LEU A 207 28.48 -28.00 20.64
CA LEU A 207 28.91 -27.47 19.34
C LEU A 207 30.23 -28.11 18.88
N ALA A 208 31.17 -28.33 19.79
CA ALA A 208 32.46 -28.96 19.48
C ALA A 208 32.35 -30.44 19.05
N GLN A 209 31.29 -31.13 19.48
CA GLN A 209 31.03 -32.54 19.14
C GLN A 209 30.13 -32.69 17.91
N TRP A 210 29.58 -31.60 17.40
CA TRP A 210 28.68 -31.61 16.26
C TRP A 210 29.46 -31.53 14.96
N VAL A 211 29.10 -32.38 14.00
CA VAL A 211 29.64 -32.29 12.64
C VAL A 211 28.71 -31.35 11.86
N PRO A 212 29.19 -30.19 11.40
CA PRO A 212 28.36 -29.25 10.66
C PRO A 212 27.73 -29.88 9.43
N ARG A 213 26.47 -29.53 9.15
CA ARG A 213 25.78 -29.93 7.93
C ARG A 213 26.52 -29.37 6.72
N ARG A 214 26.72 -30.22 5.71
CA ARG A 214 27.35 -29.82 4.45
C ARG A 214 26.52 -28.73 3.76
N GLY A 215 27.15 -27.61 3.45
CA GLY A 215 26.50 -26.42 2.88
C GLY A 215 25.65 -25.64 3.88
N GLY A 216 25.66 -26.01 5.16
CA GLY A 216 24.86 -25.35 6.20
C GLY A 216 25.54 -24.11 6.79
N ALA A 217 24.74 -23.31 7.49
CA ALA A 217 25.17 -22.06 8.12
C ALA A 217 26.32 -22.26 9.12
N LEU A 218 26.29 -23.35 9.91
CA LEU A 218 27.38 -23.64 10.87
C LEU A 218 28.69 -23.98 10.15
N GLU A 219 28.65 -24.70 9.03
CA GLU A 219 29.84 -24.99 8.23
C GLU A 219 30.41 -23.70 7.64
N PHE A 220 29.54 -22.83 7.12
CA PHE A 220 29.93 -21.52 6.59
C PHE A 220 30.64 -20.65 7.63
N VAL A 221 30.06 -20.49 8.83
CA VAL A 221 30.67 -19.72 9.93
C VAL A 221 32.03 -20.29 10.32
N ASN A 222 32.14 -21.62 10.42
CA ASN A 222 33.40 -22.28 10.76
C ASN A 222 34.47 -22.17 9.67
N LYS A 223 34.07 -22.06 8.39
CA LYS A 223 35.00 -21.78 7.29
C LYS A 223 35.46 -20.34 7.33
N PHE A 224 34.53 -19.40 7.46
CA PHE A 224 34.83 -17.98 7.56
C PHE A 224 35.84 -17.70 8.69
N ALA A 225 35.64 -18.29 9.87
CA ALA A 225 36.53 -18.08 11.02
C ALA A 225 37.99 -18.58 10.82
N LYS A 226 38.26 -19.43 9.82
CA LYS A 226 39.62 -19.92 9.52
C LYS A 226 40.42 -18.93 8.69
N ASP A 227 39.73 -18.08 7.93
CA ASP A 227 40.35 -17.11 7.05
C ASP A 227 40.71 -15.83 7.83
N LYS A 228 41.77 -15.15 7.37
CA LYS A 228 42.19 -13.90 7.98
C LYS A 228 41.43 -12.73 7.35
N HIS A 229 40.50 -12.16 8.10
CA HIS A 229 39.72 -11.00 7.70
C HIS A 229 40.37 -9.70 8.18
N VAL A 230 40.74 -8.83 7.23
CA VAL A 230 41.30 -7.50 7.50
C VAL A 230 40.25 -6.40 7.47
N ASP A 231 39.19 -6.61 6.70
CA ASP A 231 38.09 -5.67 6.53
C ASP A 231 37.08 -5.78 7.70
N PRO A 232 36.43 -4.68 8.10
CA PRO A 232 35.36 -4.73 9.09
C PRO A 232 34.19 -5.57 8.60
N VAL A 233 33.64 -6.39 9.49
CA VAL A 233 32.62 -7.37 9.14
C VAL A 233 31.24 -6.88 9.59
N VAL A 234 30.27 -6.84 8.67
CA VAL A 234 28.86 -6.54 8.96
C VAL A 234 28.05 -7.83 8.85
N LEU A 235 27.30 -8.19 9.88
CA LEU A 235 26.49 -9.41 9.89
C LEU A 235 25.01 -9.09 9.65
N PHE A 236 24.40 -9.77 8.69
CA PHE A 236 22.97 -9.73 8.42
C PHE A 236 22.34 -11.08 8.82
N SER A 237 21.41 -11.07 9.76
CA SER A 237 20.77 -12.29 10.29
C SER A 237 19.27 -12.08 10.37
N HIS A 238 18.44 -12.92 9.75
CA HIS A 238 16.99 -12.74 9.83
C HIS A 238 16.50 -12.85 11.29
N ILE A 239 16.86 -13.94 11.98
CA ILE A 239 16.52 -14.15 13.40
C ILE A 239 17.50 -13.33 14.27
N PRO A 240 17.00 -12.48 15.19
CA PRO A 240 17.83 -11.71 16.11
C PRO A 240 18.69 -12.59 17.03
N LEU A 241 19.86 -12.08 17.45
CA LEU A 241 20.71 -12.83 18.38
C LEU A 241 20.14 -12.82 19.80
N TYR A 242 20.60 -13.80 20.59
CA TYR A 242 20.21 -14.00 21.97
C TYR A 242 20.33 -12.71 22.79
N ARG A 243 19.29 -12.43 23.57
CA ARG A 243 19.25 -11.42 24.62
C ARG A 243 18.44 -11.96 25.79
N SER A 244 18.70 -11.42 26.98
CA SER A 244 17.90 -11.79 28.15
C SER A 244 16.45 -11.32 28.00
N ASP A 245 15.52 -12.06 28.58
CA ASP A 245 14.11 -11.73 28.52
C ASP A 245 13.83 -10.34 29.14
N GLY A 246 12.92 -9.59 28.52
CA GLY A 246 12.54 -8.25 28.94
C GLY A 246 13.59 -7.16 28.71
N LYS A 247 14.68 -7.43 27.96
CA LYS A 247 15.67 -6.38 27.65
C LYS A 247 15.08 -5.29 26.76
N ASN A 248 15.41 -4.05 27.09
CA ASN A 248 14.93 -2.85 26.40
C ASN A 248 15.50 -2.81 24.97
N CYS A 249 14.67 -2.34 24.04
CA CYS A 249 14.92 -2.27 22.60
C CYS A 249 15.20 -0.84 22.09
N GLY A 250 15.46 0.10 22.99
CA GLY A 250 15.62 1.50 22.68
C GLY A 250 14.28 2.24 22.48
N PRO A 251 14.35 3.57 22.28
CA PRO A 251 13.17 4.45 22.28
C PRO A 251 12.35 4.40 20.98
N LEU A 252 12.89 3.81 19.91
CA LEU A 252 12.23 3.75 18.59
C LEU A 252 11.29 2.55 18.43
N ARG A 253 11.27 1.63 19.40
CA ARG A 253 10.32 0.53 19.45
C ARG A 253 8.91 1.04 19.75
N GLU A 254 7.90 0.50 19.08
CA GLU A 254 6.51 0.86 19.36
C GLU A 254 5.95 0.13 20.58
N ARG A 255 6.25 -1.17 20.74
CA ARG A 255 5.60 -2.01 21.76
C ARG A 255 6.50 -3.07 22.38
N GLY A 256 6.51 -3.14 23.71
CA GLY A 256 7.07 -4.27 24.46
C GLY A 256 8.56 -4.47 24.25
N THR A 257 9.00 -5.71 24.28
CA THR A 257 10.39 -6.16 24.06
C THR A 257 10.36 -7.47 23.28
N ILE A 258 11.49 -7.87 22.69
CA ILE A 258 11.63 -9.22 22.13
C ILE A 258 11.68 -10.21 23.29
N ARG A 259 10.78 -11.20 23.29
CA ARG A 259 10.76 -12.26 24.29
C ARG A 259 11.21 -13.58 23.67
N PRO A 260 12.02 -14.39 24.37
CA PRO A 260 12.36 -15.73 23.90
C PRO A 260 11.10 -16.55 23.64
N GLY A 261 11.05 -17.21 22.48
CA GLY A 261 9.90 -18.01 22.08
C GLY A 261 10.28 -18.92 20.92
N VAL A 262 9.82 -20.16 20.97
CA VAL A 262 10.04 -21.17 19.94
C VAL A 262 8.76 -21.96 19.73
N GLY A 263 8.46 -22.30 18.48
CA GLY A 263 7.32 -23.13 18.13
C GLY A 263 7.38 -23.60 16.68
N PRO A 264 6.32 -24.27 16.20
CA PRO A 264 6.28 -24.75 14.82
C PRO A 264 6.38 -23.58 13.83
N GLY A 265 7.49 -23.50 13.09
CA GLY A 265 7.69 -22.48 12.06
C GLY A 265 8.21 -21.13 12.55
N TYR A 266 8.58 -20.96 13.83
CA TYR A 266 9.12 -19.69 14.33
C TYR A 266 10.08 -19.87 15.52
N GLN A 267 11.03 -18.94 15.62
CA GLN A 267 11.91 -18.77 16.77
C GLN A 267 12.34 -17.31 16.85
N ASN A 268 11.96 -16.60 17.93
CA ASN A 268 12.09 -15.14 18.01
C ASN A 268 13.53 -14.65 18.20
N ILE A 269 14.41 -15.48 18.77
CA ILE A 269 15.83 -15.18 18.99
C ILE A 269 16.65 -16.45 18.86
N LEU A 270 17.88 -16.35 18.37
CA LEU A 270 18.85 -17.45 18.38
C LEU A 270 19.17 -17.89 19.82
N GLU A 271 19.55 -19.15 19.97
CA GLU A 271 19.96 -19.69 21.26
C GLU A 271 21.23 -19.02 21.79
N LYS A 272 21.39 -18.99 23.11
CA LYS A 272 22.52 -18.30 23.76
C LYS A 272 23.87 -18.80 23.27
N GLN A 273 24.06 -20.12 23.27
CA GLN A 273 25.32 -20.74 22.87
C GLN A 273 25.65 -20.44 21.40
N SER A 274 24.63 -20.46 20.55
CA SER A 274 24.72 -20.27 19.10
C SER A 274 25.01 -18.81 18.75
N SER A 275 24.41 -17.88 19.49
CA SER A 275 24.70 -16.44 19.38
C SER A 275 26.12 -16.12 19.83
N THR A 276 26.58 -16.71 20.95
CA THR A 276 27.97 -16.56 21.42
C THR A 276 28.97 -17.10 20.40
N HIS A 277 28.71 -18.30 19.85
CA HIS A 277 29.54 -18.87 18.79
C HIS A 277 29.61 -17.96 17.56
N LEU A 278 28.49 -17.40 17.13
CA LEU A 278 28.43 -16.50 15.98
C LEU A 278 29.23 -15.21 16.22
N LEU A 279 29.10 -14.60 17.40
CA LEU A 279 29.85 -13.40 17.79
C LEU A 279 31.38 -13.66 17.83
N GLU A 280 31.80 -14.81 18.36
CA GLU A 280 33.22 -15.18 18.47
C GLU A 280 33.85 -15.49 17.10
N MET A 281 33.13 -16.22 16.24
CA MET A 281 33.64 -16.69 14.96
C MET A 281 33.61 -15.61 13.87
N ILE A 282 32.54 -14.81 13.82
CA ILE A 282 32.38 -13.74 12.82
C ILE A 282 33.07 -12.45 13.27
N ASN A 283 33.02 -12.14 14.57
CA ASN A 283 33.53 -10.89 15.14
C ASN A 283 33.09 -9.63 14.37
N PRO A 284 31.76 -9.41 14.24
CA PRO A 284 31.24 -8.30 13.46
C PRO A 284 31.37 -6.96 14.20
N VAL A 285 31.48 -5.86 13.45
CA VAL A 285 31.41 -4.50 14.00
C VAL A 285 29.97 -4.05 14.26
N VAL A 286 29.00 -4.63 13.54
CA VAL A 286 27.56 -4.37 13.68
C VAL A 286 26.74 -5.52 13.13
N ILE A 287 25.55 -5.70 13.68
CA ILE A 287 24.57 -6.72 13.26
C ILE A 287 23.26 -6.03 12.88
N PHE A 288 22.66 -6.44 11.77
CA PHE A 288 21.30 -6.05 11.40
C PHE A 288 20.41 -7.30 11.28
N SER A 289 19.24 -7.26 11.93
CA SER A 289 18.29 -8.37 11.94
C SER A 289 16.86 -8.02 11.52
N GLY A 290 16.02 -9.02 11.27
CA GLY A 290 14.59 -8.90 10.92
C GLY A 290 13.70 -9.65 11.93
N ASP A 291 12.67 -10.35 11.44
CA ASP A 291 11.80 -11.31 12.16
C ASP A 291 10.88 -10.71 13.25
N ASP A 292 11.37 -9.86 14.16
CA ASP A 292 10.54 -9.28 15.23
C ASP A 292 9.58 -8.17 14.74
N HIS A 293 9.75 -7.72 13.48
CA HIS A 293 8.98 -6.69 12.79
C HIS A 293 9.05 -5.27 13.35
N ASP A 294 9.30 -5.09 14.66
CA ASP A 294 9.46 -3.78 15.31
C ASP A 294 10.95 -3.45 15.51
N TYR A 295 11.27 -2.15 15.60
CA TYR A 295 12.64 -1.73 15.85
C TYR A 295 13.12 -2.26 17.20
N CYS A 296 14.33 -2.79 17.24
CA CYS A 296 14.99 -3.12 18.50
C CYS A 296 16.49 -2.90 18.41
N GLU A 297 17.03 -2.11 19.33
CA GLU A 297 18.46 -1.93 19.50
C GLU A 297 18.96 -2.67 20.73
N TYR A 298 20.02 -3.45 20.56
CA TYR A 298 20.63 -4.21 21.63
C TYR A 298 22.16 -4.22 21.50
N ILE A 299 22.86 -4.25 22.63
CA ILE A 299 24.32 -4.28 22.67
C ILE A 299 24.75 -5.63 23.25
N HIS A 300 25.48 -6.39 22.45
CA HIS A 300 26.08 -7.67 22.84
C HIS A 300 27.45 -7.46 23.45
N GLU A 301 27.80 -8.31 24.43
CA GLU A 301 29.17 -8.46 24.91
C GLU A 301 29.83 -9.60 24.16
N SER A 302 30.77 -9.30 23.27
CA SER A 302 31.65 -10.32 22.69
C SER A 302 32.75 -10.66 23.69
N ARG A 303 33.00 -11.96 23.88
CA ARG A 303 33.93 -12.53 24.86
C ARG A 303 35.07 -13.26 24.13
N PRO A 304 36.12 -13.74 24.84
CA PRO A 304 37.29 -14.37 24.20
C PRO A 304 36.87 -15.46 23.19
N PRO A 305 37.64 -15.65 22.10
CA PRO A 305 39.11 -15.52 22.02
C PRO A 305 39.64 -14.14 21.61
N LYS A 306 38.79 -13.22 21.14
CA LYS A 306 39.19 -11.83 20.81
C LYS A 306 39.02 -10.91 22.03
N PRO A 307 39.68 -9.73 22.05
CA PRO A 307 39.50 -8.77 23.13
C PRO A 307 38.01 -8.47 23.34
N PRO A 308 37.53 -8.42 24.59
CA PRO A 308 36.15 -8.09 24.88
C PRO A 308 35.78 -6.76 24.21
N HIS A 309 34.75 -6.79 23.37
CA HIS A 309 34.21 -5.61 22.73
C HIS A 309 32.69 -5.73 22.66
N THR A 310 32.04 -4.59 22.53
CA THR A 310 30.60 -4.54 22.38
C THR A 310 30.22 -4.54 20.90
N VAL A 311 29.17 -5.28 20.57
CA VAL A 311 28.62 -5.33 19.20
C VAL A 311 27.19 -4.84 19.24
N ARG A 312 26.89 -3.81 18.46
CA ARG A 312 25.54 -3.27 18.35
C ARG A 312 24.73 -4.10 17.36
N GLU A 313 23.55 -4.54 17.76
CA GLU A 313 22.55 -5.15 16.90
C GLU A 313 21.35 -4.23 16.74
N VAL A 314 20.91 -4.03 15.50
CA VAL A 314 19.66 -3.35 15.16
C VAL A 314 18.74 -4.32 14.44
N THR A 315 17.63 -4.68 15.09
CA THR A 315 16.50 -5.32 14.44
C THR A 315 15.72 -4.28 13.66
N VAL A 316 15.78 -4.40 12.33
CA VAL A 316 15.21 -3.47 11.36
C VAL A 316 13.70 -3.67 11.33
N LYS A 317 12.99 -2.55 11.33
CA LYS A 317 11.54 -2.54 11.30
C LYS A 317 11.03 -3.07 9.96
N THR A 318 9.96 -3.87 10.00
CA THR A 318 9.27 -4.37 8.80
C THR A 318 8.87 -3.24 7.84
N LEU A 319 9.00 -3.49 6.54
CA LEU A 319 8.47 -2.62 5.50
C LEU A 319 6.95 -2.77 5.33
N SER A 320 6.35 -3.83 5.88
CA SER A 320 4.95 -4.17 5.69
C SER A 320 4.04 -3.52 6.73
N MET A 321 2.90 -2.96 6.28
CA MET A 321 1.89 -2.40 7.20
C MET A 321 1.04 -3.46 7.92
N VAL A 322 1.21 -4.75 7.61
CA VAL A 322 0.41 -5.85 8.17
C VAL A 322 1.18 -6.73 9.16
N MET A 323 2.37 -6.29 9.60
CA MET A 323 3.23 -7.01 10.54
C MET A 323 3.24 -6.42 11.96
N ASN A 324 2.03 -6.10 12.46
CA ASN A 324 1.77 -5.65 13.83
C ASN A 324 2.52 -4.37 14.29
N VAL A 325 2.97 -3.55 13.35
CA VAL A 325 3.51 -2.21 13.60
C VAL A 325 2.57 -1.13 13.06
N ARG A 326 2.58 0.05 13.67
CA ARG A 326 1.82 1.22 13.19
C ARG A 326 2.59 1.97 12.12
N ARG A 327 3.91 2.10 12.24
CA ARG A 327 4.73 2.86 11.30
C ARG A 327 5.82 1.98 10.69
N PRO A 328 5.59 1.32 9.54
CA PRO A 328 6.63 0.53 8.87
C PRO A 328 7.94 1.32 8.65
N GLY A 329 9.04 0.64 8.34
CA GLY A 329 10.30 1.34 8.13
C GLY A 329 11.31 0.59 7.27
N PHE A 330 12.48 1.22 7.13
CA PHE A 330 13.69 0.65 6.52
C PHE A 330 14.91 1.27 7.19
N GLN A 331 16.10 0.71 6.96
CA GLN A 331 17.36 1.23 7.51
C GLN A 331 18.27 1.74 6.38
N LEU A 332 18.89 2.90 6.60
CA LEU A 332 20.00 3.40 5.78
C LEU A 332 21.31 2.99 6.46
N LEU A 333 22.22 2.32 5.76
CA LEU A 333 23.56 1.96 6.23
C LEU A 333 24.60 2.58 5.29
N SER A 334 25.40 3.49 5.82
CA SER A 334 26.57 4.05 5.15
C SER A 334 27.83 3.31 5.58
N LEU A 335 28.61 2.86 4.61
CA LEU A 335 29.90 2.19 4.82
C LEU A 335 31.02 3.10 4.36
N PHE A 336 31.95 3.43 5.26
CA PHE A 336 33.09 4.29 4.96
C PHE A 336 34.20 3.46 4.29
N PRO A 337 34.61 3.76 3.04
CA PRO A 337 35.74 3.11 2.37
C PRO A 337 37.03 3.18 3.18
N ALA A 338 37.99 2.31 2.89
CA ALA A 338 39.25 2.25 3.64
C ALA A 338 39.99 3.60 3.64
N GLU A 339 39.92 4.35 2.55
CA GLU A 339 40.55 5.67 2.38
C GLU A 339 39.95 6.75 3.30
N MET A 340 38.72 6.56 3.79
CA MET A 340 38.04 7.47 4.70
C MET A 340 38.23 7.12 6.17
N ARG A 341 38.73 5.93 6.48
CA ARG A 341 38.84 5.45 7.86
C ARG A 341 40.07 6.06 8.50
N ALA A 342 39.87 6.85 9.54
CA ALA A 342 40.93 7.19 10.48
C ALA A 342 40.91 6.22 11.67
N GLU A 343 42.07 6.02 12.29
CA GLU A 343 42.18 5.17 13.48
C GLU A 343 41.24 5.66 14.59
N GLY A 344 40.47 4.75 15.16
CA GLY A 344 39.54 5.03 16.26
C GLY A 344 38.20 5.65 15.85
N LEU A 345 37.97 5.94 14.56
CA LEU A 345 36.65 6.39 14.08
C LEU A 345 35.77 5.21 13.63
N PRO A 346 34.43 5.36 13.69
CA PRO A 346 33.50 4.34 13.19
C PRO A 346 33.71 4.06 11.70
N THR A 347 33.67 2.77 11.31
CA THR A 347 33.80 2.36 9.89
C THR A 347 32.45 2.35 9.16
N TYR A 348 31.35 2.53 9.90
CA TYR A 348 30.00 2.59 9.38
C TYR A 348 29.16 3.61 10.17
N ALA A 349 28.03 4.01 9.59
CA ALA A 349 26.97 4.73 10.28
C ALA A 349 25.62 4.31 9.71
N ASP A 350 24.56 4.35 10.50
CA ASP A 350 23.22 3.97 10.04
C ASP A 350 22.12 4.82 10.65
N MET A 351 20.96 4.82 9.99
CA MET A 351 19.80 5.60 10.40
C MET A 351 18.48 4.87 10.07
N PRO A 352 17.57 4.72 11.04
CA PRO A 352 16.24 4.18 10.79
C PRO A 352 15.32 5.22 10.14
N CYS A 353 14.49 4.76 9.21
CA CYS A 353 13.55 5.59 8.48
C CYS A 353 12.13 5.07 8.62
N LEU A 354 11.27 5.89 9.22
CA LEU A 354 9.89 5.54 9.51
C LEU A 354 8.93 6.06 8.43
N LEU A 355 8.06 5.18 7.97
CA LEU A 355 7.02 5.44 6.99
C LEU A 355 5.69 5.86 7.67
N PRO A 356 4.68 6.30 6.92
CA PRO A 356 3.40 6.73 7.48
C PRO A 356 2.60 5.58 8.11
N ASP A 357 1.80 5.91 9.12
CA ASP A 357 0.79 4.98 9.69
C ASP A 357 -0.42 4.88 8.77
N GLN A 358 -0.34 3.97 7.80
CA GLN A 358 -1.40 3.78 6.79
C GLN A 358 -2.73 3.36 7.42
N LEU A 359 -2.70 2.59 8.51
CA LEU A 359 -3.92 2.13 9.19
C LEU A 359 -4.63 3.29 9.90
N ARG A 360 -3.87 4.22 10.51
CA ARG A 360 -4.42 5.49 11.04
C ARG A 360 -5.02 6.34 9.94
N ILE A 361 -4.36 6.44 8.78
CA ILE A 361 -4.89 7.20 7.65
C ILE A 361 -6.26 6.64 7.24
N TYR A 362 -6.39 5.33 7.10
CA TYR A 362 -7.68 4.72 6.73
C TYR A 362 -8.74 4.89 7.82
N ILE A 363 -8.43 4.53 9.07
CA ILE A 363 -9.43 4.45 10.14
C ILE A 363 -9.73 5.81 10.76
N ASN A 364 -8.71 6.63 11.02
CA ASN A 364 -8.86 7.86 11.80
C ASN A 364 -8.96 9.11 10.93
N ILE A 365 -8.71 9.01 9.62
CA ILE A 365 -8.75 10.15 8.70
C ILE A 365 -9.81 9.93 7.62
N TYR A 366 -9.69 8.89 6.80
CA TYR A 366 -10.63 8.67 5.70
C TYR A 366 -12.05 8.35 6.18
N LEU A 367 -12.23 7.40 7.11
CA LEU A 367 -13.58 7.04 7.58
C LEU A 367 -14.34 8.22 8.22
N PRO A 368 -13.77 9.00 9.16
CA PRO A 368 -14.47 10.14 9.75
C PRO A 368 -14.75 11.25 8.74
N LEU A 369 -13.78 11.59 7.88
CA LEU A 369 -13.98 12.60 6.84
C LEU A 369 -15.07 12.18 5.84
N LEU A 370 -15.15 10.88 5.51
CA LEU A 370 -16.18 10.34 4.63
C LEU A 370 -17.56 10.47 5.27
N ALA A 371 -17.70 10.05 6.53
CA ALA A 371 -18.95 10.16 7.28
C ALA A 371 -19.42 11.63 7.39
N LEU A 372 -18.52 12.55 7.72
CA LEU A 372 -18.82 13.98 7.79
C LEU A 372 -19.20 14.57 6.42
N SER A 373 -18.53 14.15 5.34
CA SER A 373 -18.84 14.60 3.98
C SER A 373 -20.24 14.14 3.56
N VAL A 374 -20.58 12.86 3.79
CA VAL A 374 -21.90 12.30 3.47
C VAL A 374 -22.99 13.01 4.29
N LEU A 375 -22.74 13.25 5.58
CA LEU A 375 -23.67 14.01 6.43
C LEU A 375 -23.86 15.45 5.92
N ALA A 376 -22.80 16.15 5.55
CA ALA A 376 -22.88 17.51 5.01
C ALA A 376 -23.71 17.59 3.72
N VAL A 377 -23.52 16.63 2.80
CA VAL A 377 -24.31 16.53 1.57
C VAL A 377 -25.77 16.20 1.89
N PHE A 378 -26.01 15.25 2.80
CA PHE A 378 -27.35 14.87 3.22
C PHE A 378 -28.12 16.05 3.83
N LEU A 379 -27.51 16.77 4.78
CA LEU A 379 -28.12 17.95 5.41
C LEU A 379 -28.38 19.05 4.38
N THR A 380 -27.44 19.31 3.47
CA THR A 380 -27.61 20.31 2.41
C THR A 380 -28.82 19.98 1.52
N ASN A 381 -28.98 18.70 1.16
CA ASN A 381 -30.12 18.24 0.36
C ASN A 381 -31.44 18.21 1.14
N ALA A 382 -31.42 17.84 2.42
CA ALA A 382 -32.59 17.82 3.29
C ALA A 382 -33.13 19.23 3.57
N PHE A 383 -32.27 20.17 3.96
CA PHE A 383 -32.66 21.55 4.23
C PHE A 383 -33.00 22.33 2.96
N GLY A 384 -32.30 22.07 1.85
CA GLY A 384 -32.64 22.63 0.54
C GLY A 384 -34.03 22.18 0.04
N SER A 385 -34.42 20.94 0.34
CA SER A 385 -35.76 20.42 0.01
C SER A 385 -36.87 21.03 0.88
N ARG A 386 -36.60 21.30 2.16
CA ARG A 386 -37.56 21.94 3.08
C ARG A 386 -37.86 23.39 2.71
N HIS A 387 -36.83 24.19 2.36
CA HIS A 387 -37.04 25.56 1.90
C HIS A 387 -37.78 25.64 0.55
N ALA A 388 -37.53 24.70 -0.35
CA ALA A 388 -38.26 24.63 -1.62
C ALA A 388 -39.74 24.25 -1.43
N PHE A 389 -40.07 23.47 -0.39
CA PHE A 389 -41.45 23.13 -0.04
C PHE A 389 -42.16 24.31 0.63
N HIS A 390 -41.51 24.96 1.61
CA HIS A 390 -42.08 26.11 2.34
C HIS A 390 -42.37 27.32 1.43
N ASN A 391 -41.46 27.63 0.50
CA ASN A 391 -41.67 28.73 -0.44
C ASN A 391 -42.78 28.45 -1.46
N LYS A 392 -43.06 27.17 -1.73
CA LYS A 392 -44.13 26.76 -2.65
C LYS A 392 -45.50 26.86 -1.99
N THR A 393 -45.60 26.48 -0.72
CA THR A 393 -46.82 26.68 0.08
C THR A 393 -47.13 28.16 0.34
N SER A 394 -46.12 29.00 0.57
CA SER A 394 -46.34 30.44 0.75
C SER A 394 -46.75 31.15 -0.56
N SER A 395 -46.22 30.75 -1.72
CA SER A 395 -46.68 31.32 -2.99
C SER A 395 -48.08 30.84 -3.41
N GLU A 396 -48.48 29.62 -3.02
CA GLU A 396 -49.86 29.12 -3.23
C GLU A 396 -50.87 29.82 -2.30
N LEU A 397 -50.45 30.24 -1.09
CA LEU A 397 -51.27 31.03 -0.16
C LEU A 397 -51.40 32.52 -0.56
N ASP A 398 -50.38 33.12 -1.17
CA ASP A 398 -50.48 34.48 -1.74
C ASP A 398 -51.29 34.52 -3.04
N ALA A 399 -51.24 33.46 -3.86
CA ALA A 399 -52.03 33.40 -5.09
C ALA A 399 -53.55 33.31 -4.83
N THR A 400 -53.98 32.74 -3.70
CA THR A 400 -55.38 32.71 -3.28
C THR A 400 -55.85 34.01 -2.62
N SER A 401 -54.97 34.80 -2.00
CA SER A 401 -55.36 36.10 -1.42
C SER A 401 -55.56 37.19 -2.48
N ILE A 402 -54.82 37.14 -3.59
CA ILE A 402 -54.93 38.10 -4.71
C ILE A 402 -56.23 37.89 -5.52
N PHE A 403 -56.82 36.69 -5.51
CA PHE A 403 -58.07 36.42 -6.24
C PHE A 403 -59.33 36.91 -5.51
N GLN A 404 -59.23 37.40 -4.27
CA GLN A 404 -60.38 37.76 -3.44
C GLN A 404 -60.55 39.28 -3.23
N ALA A 405 -59.66 40.10 -3.81
CA ALA A 405 -59.63 41.55 -3.61
C ALA A 405 -60.20 42.39 -4.77
N ASN A 406 -60.77 41.78 -5.81
CA ASN A 406 -61.34 42.49 -6.96
C ASN A 406 -62.83 42.21 -7.15
N ILE A 407 -63.67 42.65 -6.20
CA ILE A 407 -65.11 42.87 -6.45
C ILE A 407 -65.51 44.14 -5.68
N GLU A 408 -65.50 45.28 -6.38
CA GLU A 408 -66.23 46.50 -6.02
C GLU A 408 -66.99 46.98 -7.26
N GLU A 409 -68.28 47.30 -7.05
CA GLU A 409 -69.29 47.70 -8.05
C GLU A 409 -69.02 49.09 -8.68
N PRO A 410 -69.76 49.43 -9.76
CA PRO A 410 -70.77 50.49 -9.56
C PRO A 410 -72.12 50.29 -10.30
N GLU A 411 -73.14 50.93 -9.70
CA GLU A 411 -74.49 51.32 -10.21
C GLU A 411 -74.40 52.13 -11.55
N GLN A 412 -75.40 52.36 -12.42
CA GLN A 412 -76.88 52.42 -12.32
C GLN A 412 -77.53 52.52 -13.75
N ASP A 413 -78.80 52.11 -13.89
CA ASP A 413 -79.90 52.57 -14.79
C ASP A 413 -79.75 52.59 -16.35
N ASP A 414 -80.73 52.26 -17.21
CA ASP A 414 -82.18 52.02 -17.03
C ASP A 414 -82.81 51.31 -18.27
N SER A 415 -83.97 50.65 -18.05
CA SER A 415 -85.11 50.37 -18.96
C SER A 415 -84.98 49.53 -20.27
N ASP A 416 -85.56 48.32 -20.29
CA ASP A 416 -86.90 48.00 -20.84
C ASP A 416 -87.08 46.59 -21.49
N VAL A 417 -88.04 45.83 -20.92
CA VAL A 417 -89.08 44.98 -21.54
C VAL A 417 -88.67 43.88 -22.56
N ASN A 418 -88.70 42.59 -22.19
CA ASN A 418 -89.88 41.71 -22.29
C ASN A 418 -89.54 40.22 -22.06
N SER A 419 -90.59 39.50 -21.69
CA SER A 419 -90.72 38.13 -21.23
C SER A 419 -90.47 37.04 -22.29
N ARG A 420 -89.95 35.90 -21.79
CA ARG A 420 -90.51 34.54 -21.93
C ARG A 420 -89.93 33.55 -22.98
N TYR A 421 -89.70 32.35 -22.44
CA TYR A 421 -89.78 30.98 -22.98
C TYR A 421 -88.52 30.23 -23.45
N ALA A 422 -88.37 29.08 -22.81
CA ALA A 422 -87.47 27.97 -23.08
C ALA A 422 -87.86 27.17 -24.35
N SER A 423 -86.89 26.55 -25.01
CA SER A 423 -86.83 25.12 -25.40
C SER A 423 -85.83 24.81 -26.55
N VAL A 424 -84.88 23.92 -26.24
CA VAL A 424 -84.33 22.73 -26.97
C VAL A 424 -85.09 22.29 -28.28
N PRO A 425 -84.58 21.51 -29.30
CA PRO A 425 -83.30 20.76 -29.52
C PRO A 425 -82.66 20.75 -30.97
N ARG A 426 -81.47 20.09 -31.06
CA ARG A 426 -80.90 19.14 -32.08
C ARG A 426 -81.03 19.32 -33.61
N GLY A 427 -79.89 19.10 -34.28
CA GLY A 427 -79.72 18.36 -35.57
C GLY A 427 -78.21 18.22 -35.88
N TYR A 428 -77.56 17.05 -35.79
CA TYR A 428 -77.39 15.94 -36.76
C TYR A 428 -77.00 16.36 -38.19
N GLN A 429 -75.76 16.05 -38.61
CA GLN A 429 -75.46 15.25 -39.81
C GLN A 429 -73.97 14.85 -39.93
N ASN A 430 -73.74 13.54 -40.07
CA ASN A 430 -72.53 12.89 -40.59
C ASN A 430 -72.66 12.72 -42.11
N ASN A 431 -71.51 12.55 -42.80
CA ASN A 431 -71.25 11.68 -43.97
C ASN A 431 -69.95 12.16 -44.68
N LEU A 432 -69.11 11.40 -45.37
CA LEU A 432 -69.10 10.01 -45.87
C LEU A 432 -67.65 9.65 -46.29
N THR A 433 -67.46 8.40 -46.70
CA THR A 433 -66.21 7.61 -46.74
C THR A 433 -65.59 7.38 -48.14
N SER A 434 -64.36 6.82 -48.11
CA SER A 434 -63.70 5.96 -49.13
C SER A 434 -62.98 6.71 -50.28
N ARG A 435 -61.83 6.24 -50.80
CA ARG A 435 -61.57 4.90 -51.37
C ARG A 435 -60.06 4.65 -51.57
N SER A 436 -59.67 3.37 -51.67
CA SER A 436 -58.31 2.85 -51.88
C SER A 436 -57.92 2.70 -53.37
N SER A 437 -56.62 2.65 -53.67
CA SER A 437 -56.01 1.69 -54.61
C SER A 437 -54.47 1.62 -54.48
N ARG A 438 -53.92 0.43 -54.71
CA ARG A 438 -52.51 0.01 -54.62
C ARG A 438 -51.74 0.32 -55.91
N SER A 439 -50.42 0.51 -55.81
CA SER A 439 -49.45 -0.08 -56.76
C SER A 439 -48.04 -0.18 -56.14
N SER A 440 -47.28 -1.14 -56.64
CA SER A 440 -46.01 -1.72 -56.17
C SER A 440 -44.80 -1.25 -56.98
N GLY A 441 -43.60 -1.14 -56.39
CA GLY A 441 -42.38 -0.81 -57.14
C GLY A 441 -41.03 -0.77 -56.38
N TRP A 442 -40.32 -1.91 -56.34
CA TRP A 442 -38.86 -2.17 -56.40
C TRP A 442 -37.76 -1.30 -55.70
N PHE A 443 -36.97 -2.02 -54.86
CA PHE A 443 -35.50 -2.02 -54.58
C PHE A 443 -34.65 -0.73 -54.58
N VAL A 444 -33.77 -0.58 -53.56
CA VAL A 444 -32.28 -0.53 -53.65
C VAL A 444 -31.67 -0.54 -52.23
N LEU A 445 -30.72 -1.46 -51.99
CA LEU A 445 -29.74 -1.43 -50.90
C LEU A 445 -28.47 -0.69 -51.34
N PRO A 446 -27.74 -0.06 -50.42
CA PRO A 446 -26.29 -0.18 -50.48
C PRO A 446 -25.64 -0.44 -49.10
N GLY A 447 -24.84 -1.49 -49.01
CA GLY A 447 -23.48 -1.37 -48.42
C GLY A 447 -22.52 -0.90 -49.54
N PRO A 448 -21.21 -0.65 -49.30
CA PRO A 448 -20.37 -1.19 -48.23
C PRO A 448 -19.29 -0.23 -47.68
N ARG A 449 -18.38 -0.78 -46.85
CA ARG A 449 -16.90 -0.64 -46.86
C ARG A 449 -16.24 -0.12 -45.58
N ARG A 450 -15.48 -1.05 -44.98
CA ARG A 450 -14.44 -0.89 -43.95
C ARG A 450 -13.30 -0.01 -44.48
N GLN A 451 -12.78 0.89 -43.64
CA GLN A 451 -11.41 1.40 -43.73
C GLN A 451 -10.80 1.35 -42.32
N THR A 452 -9.80 0.48 -42.17
CA THR A 452 -8.90 0.41 -41.02
C THR A 452 -7.82 1.47 -41.20
N GLY A 453 -7.81 2.49 -40.34
CA GLY A 453 -6.71 3.45 -40.22
C GLY A 453 -6.12 3.37 -38.81
N ALA A 454 -4.87 2.92 -38.72
CA ALA A 454 -4.05 3.05 -37.52
C ALA A 454 -3.72 4.54 -37.30
N GLY A 455 -4.01 5.07 -36.12
CA GLY A 455 -3.71 6.44 -35.74
C GLY A 455 -3.45 6.54 -34.25
N ASN A 456 -2.27 7.08 -33.90
CA ASN A 456 -1.78 7.35 -32.54
C ASN A 456 -2.88 7.88 -31.62
N SER A 457 -3.24 7.11 -30.60
CA SER A 457 -4.13 7.57 -29.54
C SER A 457 -3.36 8.49 -28.59
N SER A 458 -3.46 9.80 -28.84
CA SER A 458 -3.07 10.82 -27.87
C SER A 458 -3.98 10.73 -26.63
N LEU A 459 -3.44 11.14 -25.48
CA LEU A 459 -4.11 11.18 -24.17
C LEU A 459 -5.47 11.91 -24.21
N HIS A 460 -5.67 12.80 -25.19
CA HIS A 460 -6.93 13.49 -25.45
C HIS A 460 -8.02 12.57 -26.03
N GLY A 461 -7.69 11.65 -26.94
CA GLY A 461 -8.68 10.75 -27.53
C GLY A 461 -9.27 9.77 -26.50
N TRP A 462 -8.47 9.37 -25.51
CA TRP A 462 -8.93 8.52 -24.41
C TRP A 462 -9.81 9.29 -23.41
N LEU A 463 -9.49 10.57 -23.14
CA LEU A 463 -10.32 11.46 -22.32
C LEU A 463 -11.66 11.80 -22.98
N ASP A 464 -11.69 11.97 -24.30
CA ASP A 464 -12.93 12.19 -25.05
C ASP A 464 -13.80 10.92 -25.13
N GLN A 465 -13.20 9.73 -25.26
CA GLN A 465 -13.94 8.47 -25.15
C GLN A 465 -14.52 8.23 -23.74
N LEU A 466 -13.78 8.61 -22.69
CA LEU A 466 -14.29 8.57 -21.31
C LEU A 466 -15.42 9.58 -21.09
N ARG A 467 -15.31 10.77 -21.67
CA ARG A 467 -16.35 11.81 -21.64
C ARG A 467 -17.62 11.33 -22.37
N GLU A 468 -17.48 10.68 -23.51
CA GLU A 468 -18.59 10.08 -24.27
C GLU A 468 -19.24 8.90 -23.52
N SER A 469 -18.45 8.00 -22.92
CA SER A 469 -18.98 6.90 -22.09
C SER A 469 -19.63 7.34 -20.77
N LEU A 470 -19.28 8.53 -20.25
CA LEU A 470 -19.87 9.11 -19.04
C LEU A 470 -21.09 10.02 -19.33
N CYS A 471 -21.32 10.39 -20.59
CA CYS A 471 -22.47 11.18 -21.01
C CYS A 471 -23.62 10.29 -21.50
N PHE A 472 -24.38 9.72 -20.57
CA PHE A 472 -25.71 9.19 -20.91
C PHE A 472 -26.60 10.32 -21.43
N HIS A 473 -26.97 10.26 -22.71
CA HIS A 473 -28.02 11.06 -23.32
C HIS A 473 -29.34 10.79 -22.56
N ILE A 474 -29.73 11.70 -21.67
CA ILE A 474 -31.01 11.64 -20.98
C ILE A 474 -32.08 12.11 -21.98
N SER A 475 -32.74 11.14 -22.61
CA SER A 475 -34.03 11.34 -23.27
C SER A 475 -34.99 12.00 -22.28
N SER A 476 -35.53 13.16 -22.68
CA SER A 476 -36.55 13.95 -21.99
C SER A 476 -37.77 13.08 -21.62
N LYS A 477 -37.75 12.52 -20.40
CA LYS A 477 -38.95 12.03 -19.72
C LYS A 477 -39.10 12.80 -18.40
N ARG A 478 -40.32 13.28 -18.16
CA ARG A 478 -40.77 14.13 -17.05
C ARG A 478 -40.04 13.86 -15.72
N PRO A 479 -39.69 14.90 -14.93
CA PRO A 479 -38.88 14.73 -13.73
C PRO A 479 -39.70 13.99 -12.65
N ARG A 480 -39.38 12.71 -12.43
CA ARG A 480 -39.76 12.01 -11.20
C ARG A 480 -39.17 12.78 -10.01
N ARG A 481 -40.00 13.16 -9.02
CA ARG A 481 -39.53 13.76 -7.75
C ARG A 481 -38.44 12.86 -7.16
N ARG A 482 -37.18 13.30 -7.21
CA ARG A 482 -36.05 12.60 -6.59
C ARG A 482 -36.15 12.74 -5.08
N THR A 483 -35.97 11.65 -4.35
CA THR A 483 -35.90 11.69 -2.89
C THR A 483 -34.59 12.31 -2.44
N VAL A 484 -34.54 12.87 -1.23
CA VAL A 484 -33.31 13.41 -0.62
C VAL A 484 -32.18 12.38 -0.66
N LEU A 485 -32.50 11.11 -0.40
CA LEU A 485 -31.54 10.01 -0.48
C LEU A 485 -30.96 9.84 -1.88
N THR A 486 -31.81 9.78 -2.91
CA THR A 486 -31.32 9.63 -4.30
C THR A 486 -30.46 10.81 -4.75
N THR A 487 -30.80 12.03 -4.35
CA THR A 487 -30.00 13.23 -4.65
C THR A 487 -28.67 13.20 -3.90
N THR A 488 -28.67 12.78 -2.64
CA THR A 488 -27.45 12.64 -1.81
C THR A 488 -26.49 11.60 -2.39
N LEU A 489 -27.00 10.46 -2.87
CA LEU A 489 -26.16 9.45 -3.51
C LEU A 489 -25.54 9.93 -4.83
N LEU A 490 -26.29 10.69 -5.62
CA LEU A 490 -25.77 11.30 -6.85
C LEU A 490 -24.68 12.33 -6.55
N ASP A 491 -24.90 13.20 -5.55
CA ASP A 491 -23.89 14.18 -5.14
C ASP A 491 -22.64 13.50 -4.57
N ALA A 492 -22.80 12.47 -3.74
CA ALA A 492 -21.68 11.69 -3.22
C ALA A 492 -20.86 11.04 -4.34
N ARG A 493 -21.52 10.47 -5.35
CA ARG A 493 -20.88 9.97 -6.58
C ARG A 493 -20.12 11.08 -7.29
N ASP A 494 -20.75 12.23 -7.51
CA ASP A 494 -20.16 13.35 -8.26
C ASP A 494 -18.98 14.00 -7.51
N ILE A 495 -18.94 13.90 -6.17
CA ILE A 495 -17.77 14.25 -5.35
C ILE A 495 -16.66 13.21 -5.56
N ALA A 496 -16.99 11.92 -5.54
CA ALA A 496 -16.01 10.82 -5.52
C ALA A 496 -15.22 10.63 -6.83
N ILE A 497 -15.75 11.05 -7.99
CA ILE A 497 -15.11 10.85 -9.30
C ILE A 497 -13.66 11.38 -9.33
N PHE A 498 -13.44 12.63 -8.93
CA PHE A 498 -12.11 13.26 -9.03
C PHE A 498 -11.10 12.72 -7.99
N PRO A 499 -11.46 12.54 -6.71
CA PRO A 499 -10.58 11.91 -5.73
C PRO A 499 -10.20 10.48 -6.13
N LEU A 500 -11.13 9.67 -6.66
CA LEU A 500 -10.82 8.33 -7.14
C LEU A 500 -9.91 8.35 -8.37
N ALA A 501 -10.15 9.26 -9.32
CA ALA A 501 -9.24 9.45 -10.45
C ALA A 501 -7.83 9.87 -9.98
N THR A 502 -7.75 10.75 -8.98
CA THR A 502 -6.48 11.17 -8.36
C THR A 502 -5.77 9.99 -7.71
N PHE A 503 -6.49 9.16 -6.95
CA PHE A 503 -5.95 7.93 -6.35
C PHE A 503 -5.38 6.98 -7.40
N VAL A 504 -6.12 6.76 -8.50
CA VAL A 504 -5.68 5.91 -9.61
C VAL A 504 -4.44 6.49 -10.29
N LEU A 505 -4.39 7.80 -10.52
CA LEU A 505 -3.22 8.47 -11.11
C LEU A 505 -1.98 8.37 -10.22
N ILE A 506 -2.13 8.60 -8.90
CA ILE A 506 -1.04 8.43 -7.93
C ILE A 506 -0.56 6.99 -7.92
N THR A 507 -1.49 6.04 -7.88
CA THR A 507 -1.18 4.61 -7.90
C THR A 507 -0.42 4.25 -9.17
N TRP A 508 -0.92 4.66 -10.34
CA TRP A 508 -0.27 4.42 -11.62
C TRP A 508 1.14 5.05 -11.67
N TRP A 509 1.30 6.28 -11.18
CA TRP A 509 2.60 6.94 -11.10
C TRP A 509 3.60 6.17 -10.22
N VAL A 510 3.19 5.77 -9.02
CA VAL A 510 4.05 5.00 -8.08
C VAL A 510 4.36 3.59 -8.60
N VAL A 511 3.44 2.98 -9.36
CA VAL A 511 3.63 1.64 -9.93
C VAL A 511 4.56 1.64 -11.15
N THR A 512 4.54 2.71 -11.94
CA THR A 512 5.30 2.80 -13.20
C THR A 512 6.72 3.35 -13.04
N ARG A 513 7.00 4.01 -11.91
CA ARG A 513 8.30 4.59 -11.54
C ARG A 513 8.99 3.71 -10.52
#